data_AF-A0A7S1S5Q1-F1
#
_entry.id   AF-A0A7S1S5Q1-F1
#
_cell.length_a   1.000
_cell.length_b   1.000
_cell.length_c   1.000
_cell.angle_alpha   90.00
_cell.angle_beta   90.00
_cell.angle_gamma   90.00
#
_symmetry.space_group_name_H-M   'P 1'
#
loop_
_entity.id
_entity.type
_entity.pdbx_description
1 polymer ?
#
loop_
_entity_poly.entity_id
_entity_poly.type
_entity_poly.pdbx_seq_one_letter_code
_entity_poly.pdbx_strand_id
1 'polypeptide(L)'
;MMGSRADQGLLPLLRLPPLSVLLLLCLHALPDGVAAHPCEAEVGTACPERPPADLATCLKTPSEHETETTLSSECMDFVALNTACAADIKKFCDEGFFTDDTVLCLKTWTDPENLSGKCAKTLKWAAPDSDEADEEESSEGPTDELGMSDKDREEKKEWQAKRKLGRQGAIDRMKMKEADAKKEKERVDLENFKKENPEAYSEMMRQKEEDKRQAQEQKRRERMMAAAAEREKRKKAGMDDDDAPPAPGPKKGKRPSEQGKKGSKSKSYFSGIFGILFLLVLVGGGYYFFTTMGGAKSGRGGGRGGGKKKHR
;
A
#
# COMPACT_ATOMS: atom_id res chain seq x y z
N MET A 1 1.66 -73.54 26.32
CA MET A 1 2.69 -73.23 25.30
C MET A 1 1.95 -72.45 24.22
N MET A 2 2.20 -71.20 23.84
CA MET A 2 3.36 -70.30 23.94
C MET A 2 2.83 -68.88 24.18
N GLY A 3 3.51 -68.10 25.02
CA GLY A 3 3.17 -66.70 25.28
C GLY A 3 4.02 -65.76 24.43
N SER A 4 3.38 -64.91 23.63
CA SER A 4 4.02 -63.76 22.95
C SER A 4 4.12 -62.59 23.92
N ARG A 5 5.35 -62.24 24.31
CA ARG A 5 5.67 -60.96 24.94
C ARG A 5 6.05 -59.97 23.84
N ALA A 6 5.31 -58.87 23.75
CA ALA A 6 5.65 -57.74 22.91
C ALA A 6 6.67 -56.86 23.64
N ASP A 7 7.88 -56.78 23.08
CA ASP A 7 8.90 -55.80 23.43
C ASP A 7 8.44 -54.41 22.95
N GLN A 8 8.06 -53.54 23.89
CA GLN A 8 7.90 -52.11 23.64
C GLN A 8 9.26 -51.45 23.78
N GLY A 9 9.91 -51.17 22.65
CA GLY A 9 11.11 -50.35 22.58
C GLY A 9 10.80 -48.92 23.00
N LEU A 10 11.19 -48.56 24.23
CA LEU A 10 11.29 -47.18 24.69
C LEU A 10 12.36 -46.47 23.86
N LEU A 11 11.93 -45.60 22.94
CA LEU A 11 12.81 -44.67 22.25
C LEU A 11 13.37 -43.65 23.26
N PRO A 12 14.69 -43.34 23.19
CA PRO A 12 15.31 -42.38 24.08
C PRO A 12 14.81 -40.97 23.80
N LEU A 13 14.24 -40.34 24.83
CA LEU A 13 13.92 -38.91 24.88
C LEU A 13 15.19 -38.09 24.69
N LEU A 14 15.47 -37.71 23.44
CA LEU A 14 16.51 -36.76 23.08
C LEU A 14 16.19 -35.40 23.73
N ARG A 15 17.02 -35.00 24.70
CA ARG A 15 17.05 -33.65 25.30
C ARG A 15 17.44 -32.64 24.22
N LEU A 16 16.44 -32.08 23.54
CA LEU A 16 16.63 -30.90 22.69
C LEU A 16 16.85 -29.65 23.56
N PRO A 17 17.76 -28.74 23.17
CA PRO A 17 18.02 -27.52 23.92
C PRO A 17 16.77 -26.63 23.96
N PRO A 18 16.52 -25.90 25.07
CA PRO A 18 15.30 -25.11 25.26
C PRO A 18 15.11 -24.02 24.19
N LEU A 19 16.18 -23.62 23.50
CA LEU A 19 16.16 -22.65 22.41
C LEU A 19 15.54 -23.22 21.12
N SER A 20 15.65 -24.54 20.88
CA SER A 20 15.04 -25.19 19.71
C SER A 20 13.54 -25.38 19.87
N VAL A 21 13.04 -25.57 21.10
CA VAL A 21 11.60 -25.69 21.38
C VAL A 21 10.90 -24.34 21.14
N LEU A 22 11.54 -23.23 21.50
CA LEU A 22 11.00 -21.89 21.33
C LEU A 22 10.97 -21.45 19.85
N LEU A 23 11.96 -21.88 19.05
CA LEU A 23 12.01 -21.61 17.61
C LEU A 23 10.97 -22.44 16.83
N LEU A 24 10.72 -23.68 17.25
CA LEU A 24 9.63 -24.52 16.72
C LEU A 24 8.23 -23.97 17.08
N LEU A 25 8.05 -23.38 18.27
CA LEU A 25 6.79 -22.73 18.66
C LEU A 25 6.54 -21.42 17.88
N CYS A 26 7.59 -20.65 17.59
CA CYS A 26 7.47 -19.42 16.78
C CYS A 26 7.14 -19.70 15.30
N LEU A 27 7.56 -20.84 14.75
CA LEU A 27 7.22 -21.22 13.36
C LEU A 27 5.73 -21.55 13.16
N HIS A 28 5.01 -21.99 14.21
CA HIS A 28 3.57 -22.28 14.14
C HIS A 28 2.68 -21.07 14.48
N ALA A 29 3.27 -19.94 14.86
CA ALA A 29 2.56 -18.69 15.15
C ALA A 29 2.57 -17.71 13.96
N LEU A 30 3.27 -18.06 12.88
CA LEU A 30 3.03 -17.42 11.59
C LEU A 30 1.69 -17.97 11.11
N PRO A 31 0.65 -17.15 10.91
CA PRO A 31 -0.55 -17.64 10.25
C PRO A 31 -0.10 -18.31 8.97
N ASP A 32 -0.54 -19.55 8.77
CA ASP A 32 -0.34 -20.33 7.56
C ASP A 32 -0.92 -19.55 6.38
N GLY A 33 -0.18 -18.55 5.91
CA GLY A 33 -0.38 -17.86 4.64
C GLY A 33 0.13 -18.73 3.51
N VAL A 34 -0.10 -20.06 3.62
CA VAL A 34 -0.17 -20.92 2.45
C VAL A 34 -1.30 -20.30 1.65
N ALA A 35 -0.92 -19.77 0.49
CA ALA A 35 -1.76 -19.00 -0.40
C ALA A 35 -2.81 -19.91 -1.04
N ALA A 36 -3.74 -20.37 -0.22
CA ALA A 36 -5.10 -20.67 -0.60
C ALA A 36 -5.56 -19.62 -1.61
N HIS A 37 -6.06 -20.06 -2.76
CA HIS A 37 -6.45 -19.20 -3.88
C HIS A 37 -7.30 -18.02 -3.39
N PRO A 38 -7.34 -16.88 -4.13
CA PRO A 38 -7.96 -15.63 -3.66
C PRO A 38 -9.44 -15.69 -3.27
N CYS A 39 -10.10 -16.84 -3.45
CA CYS A 39 -11.51 -17.10 -3.13
C CYS A 39 -11.73 -18.13 -2.02
N GLU A 40 -10.69 -18.75 -1.43
CA GLU A 40 -10.90 -19.93 -0.57
C GLU A 40 -11.72 -19.61 0.68
N ALA A 41 -11.43 -18.46 1.30
CA ALA A 41 -12.17 -17.99 2.47
C ALA A 41 -13.65 -17.75 2.13
N GLU A 42 -13.95 -17.18 0.96
CA GLU A 42 -15.30 -16.88 0.51
C GLU A 42 -16.05 -18.13 0.03
N VAL A 43 -15.36 -19.08 -0.61
CA VAL A 43 -15.95 -20.37 -1.05
C VAL A 43 -16.41 -21.16 0.17
N GLY A 44 -15.58 -21.24 1.21
CA GLY A 44 -15.89 -21.99 2.43
C GLY A 44 -17.12 -21.46 3.18
N THR A 45 -17.44 -20.16 3.05
CA THR A 45 -18.61 -19.55 3.71
C THR A 45 -19.84 -19.46 2.81
N ALA A 46 -19.65 -19.19 1.52
CA ALA A 46 -20.75 -18.96 0.59
C ALA A 46 -21.28 -20.27 -0.02
N CYS A 47 -20.41 -21.21 -0.38
CA CYS A 47 -20.75 -22.37 -1.23
C CYS A 47 -19.98 -23.66 -0.82
N PRO A 48 -19.97 -24.08 0.46
CA PRO A 48 -19.11 -25.19 0.93
C PRO A 48 -19.45 -26.55 0.30
N GLU A 49 -20.71 -26.80 -0.04
CA GLU A 49 -21.19 -28.10 -0.56
C GLU A 49 -21.19 -28.21 -2.09
N ARG A 50 -20.73 -27.16 -2.79
CA ARG A 50 -20.76 -27.12 -4.27
C ARG A 50 -19.50 -27.72 -4.88
N PRO A 51 -19.62 -28.53 -5.94
CA PRO A 51 -18.44 -29.03 -6.64
C PRO A 51 -17.68 -27.88 -7.32
N PRO A 52 -16.35 -27.97 -7.49
CA PRO A 52 -15.54 -26.89 -8.04
C PRO A 52 -16.00 -26.35 -9.41
N ALA A 53 -16.57 -27.21 -10.25
CA ALA A 53 -17.11 -26.82 -11.55
C ALA A 53 -18.32 -25.86 -11.47
N ASP A 54 -19.10 -25.92 -10.38
CA ASP A 54 -20.31 -25.12 -10.18
C ASP A 54 -20.09 -23.94 -9.22
N LEU A 55 -18.93 -23.86 -8.56
CA LEU A 55 -18.59 -22.77 -7.63
C LEU A 55 -18.72 -21.40 -8.29
N ALA A 56 -18.35 -21.27 -9.56
CA ALA A 56 -18.43 -20.00 -10.25
C ALA A 56 -19.88 -19.51 -10.44
N THR A 57 -20.84 -20.42 -10.58
CA THR A 57 -22.26 -20.08 -10.71
C THR A 57 -22.82 -19.65 -9.36
N CYS A 58 -22.47 -20.39 -8.31
CA CYS A 58 -22.86 -20.09 -6.93
C CYS A 58 -22.31 -18.71 -6.49
N LEU A 59 -21.00 -18.48 -6.65
CA LEU A 59 -20.36 -17.22 -6.24
C LEU A 59 -20.89 -16.00 -7.01
N LYS A 60 -21.30 -16.16 -8.28
CA LYS A 60 -21.89 -15.06 -9.07
C LYS A 60 -23.27 -14.63 -8.61
N THR A 61 -23.99 -15.51 -7.91
CA THR A 61 -25.39 -15.32 -7.58
C THR A 61 -25.55 -15.23 -6.07
N PRO A 62 -25.63 -14.02 -5.48
CA PRO A 62 -25.72 -13.87 -4.02
C PRO A 62 -26.91 -14.60 -3.38
N SER A 63 -27.98 -14.86 -4.16
CA SER A 63 -29.13 -15.62 -3.67
C SER A 63 -28.89 -17.12 -3.54
N GLU A 64 -27.80 -17.64 -4.11
CA GLU A 64 -27.38 -19.04 -3.95
C GLU A 64 -26.36 -19.22 -2.82
N HIS A 65 -25.90 -18.13 -2.19
CA HIS A 65 -24.97 -18.20 -1.06
C HIS A 65 -25.69 -18.72 0.17
N GLU A 66 -25.11 -19.71 0.84
CA GLU A 66 -25.63 -20.23 2.12
C GLU A 66 -25.50 -19.17 3.24
N THR A 67 -24.39 -18.43 3.21
CA THR A 67 -24.15 -17.28 4.09
C THR A 67 -23.88 -16.04 3.24
N GLU A 68 -24.58 -14.93 3.53
CA GLU A 68 -24.37 -13.65 2.83
C GLU A 68 -22.91 -13.20 2.99
N THR A 69 -22.15 -13.37 1.91
CA THR A 69 -20.70 -13.15 1.91
C THR A 69 -20.38 -12.06 0.90
N THR A 70 -19.65 -11.04 1.33
CA THR A 70 -19.12 -10.03 0.41
C THR A 70 -17.85 -10.57 -0.22
N LEU A 71 -17.86 -10.82 -1.53
CA LEU A 71 -16.67 -11.29 -2.23
C LEU A 71 -15.61 -10.20 -2.30
N SER A 72 -14.35 -10.56 -2.03
CA SER A 72 -13.23 -9.68 -2.31
C SER A 72 -13.11 -9.41 -3.82
N SER A 73 -12.54 -8.26 -4.20
CA SER A 73 -12.31 -7.94 -5.61
C SER A 73 -11.42 -8.97 -6.29
N GLU A 74 -10.40 -9.46 -5.59
CA GLU A 74 -9.49 -10.49 -6.09
C GLU A 74 -10.23 -11.81 -6.35
N CYS A 75 -11.15 -12.19 -5.46
CA CYS A 75 -12.00 -13.34 -5.70
C CYS A 75 -12.93 -13.15 -6.91
N MET A 76 -13.53 -11.95 -7.07
CA MET A 76 -14.37 -11.67 -8.24
C MET A 76 -13.60 -11.79 -9.56
N ASP A 77 -12.35 -11.33 -9.58
CA ASP A 77 -11.47 -11.40 -10.75
C ASP A 77 -11.11 -12.87 -11.04
N PHE A 78 -10.84 -13.67 -10.01
CA PHE A 78 -10.55 -15.10 -10.14
C PHE A 78 -11.78 -15.91 -10.60
N VAL A 79 -12.99 -15.59 -10.13
CA VAL A 79 -14.25 -16.15 -10.62
C VAL A 79 -14.45 -15.80 -12.10
N ALA A 80 -14.18 -14.54 -12.48
CA ALA A 80 -14.25 -14.11 -13.87
C ALA A 80 -13.29 -14.90 -14.75
N LEU A 81 -12.05 -15.12 -14.30
CA LEU A 81 -11.05 -15.94 -14.99
C LEU A 81 -11.53 -17.38 -15.20
N ASN A 82 -11.93 -18.08 -14.13
CA ASN A 82 -12.40 -19.46 -14.20
C ASN A 82 -13.61 -19.61 -15.14
N THR A 83 -14.51 -18.62 -15.19
CA THR A 83 -15.67 -18.67 -16.11
C THR A 83 -15.36 -18.28 -17.54
N ALA A 84 -14.38 -17.42 -17.77
CA ALA A 84 -13.92 -17.08 -19.11
C ALA A 84 -13.11 -18.23 -19.73
N CYS A 85 -12.30 -18.90 -18.91
CA CYS A 85 -11.39 -19.98 -19.28
C CYS A 85 -11.96 -21.38 -19.07
N ALA A 86 -13.25 -21.54 -18.78
CA ALA A 86 -13.80 -22.84 -18.36
C ALA A 86 -13.57 -23.98 -19.37
N ALA A 87 -13.62 -23.70 -20.67
CA ALA A 87 -13.33 -24.69 -21.70
C ALA A 87 -11.83 -25.04 -21.78
N ASP A 88 -10.97 -24.04 -21.60
CA ASP A 88 -9.51 -24.19 -21.66
C ASP A 88 -8.99 -24.93 -20.42
N ILE A 89 -9.52 -24.62 -19.22
CA ILE A 89 -9.19 -25.31 -17.96
C ILE A 89 -9.51 -26.80 -18.05
N LYS A 90 -10.68 -27.18 -18.61
CA LYS A 90 -11.02 -28.60 -18.80
C LYS A 90 -10.09 -29.31 -19.77
N LYS A 91 -9.58 -28.59 -20.77
CA LYS A 91 -8.77 -29.17 -21.83
C LYS A 91 -7.30 -29.30 -21.43
N PHE A 92 -6.77 -28.31 -20.72
CA PHE A 92 -5.33 -28.16 -20.48
C PHE A 92 -4.92 -28.30 -19.00
N CYS A 93 -5.85 -28.11 -18.07
CA CYS A 93 -5.56 -28.05 -16.63
C CYS A 93 -6.33 -29.10 -15.81
N ASP A 94 -6.62 -30.26 -16.41
CA ASP A 94 -7.21 -31.44 -15.74
C ASP A 94 -8.49 -31.14 -14.90
N GLU A 95 -9.32 -30.20 -15.36
CA GLU A 95 -10.50 -29.74 -14.63
C GLU A 95 -10.20 -29.17 -13.23
N GLY A 96 -8.97 -28.71 -12.99
CA GLY A 96 -8.56 -27.97 -11.79
C GLY A 96 -9.23 -26.59 -11.76
N PHE A 97 -10.52 -26.55 -11.46
CA PHE A 97 -11.28 -25.31 -11.24
C PHE A 97 -11.05 -24.81 -9.81
N PHE A 98 -10.85 -23.51 -9.65
CA PHE A 98 -10.65 -22.88 -8.34
C PHE A 98 -9.52 -23.51 -7.51
N THR A 99 -8.44 -23.92 -8.17
CA THR A 99 -7.21 -24.39 -7.51
C THR A 99 -6.11 -23.36 -7.68
N ASP A 100 -5.13 -23.35 -6.79
CA ASP A 100 -3.97 -22.45 -6.87
C ASP A 100 -3.21 -22.65 -8.20
N ASP A 101 -3.17 -23.90 -8.66
CA ASP A 101 -2.51 -24.31 -9.88
C ASP A 101 -3.25 -23.87 -11.15
N THR A 102 -4.51 -23.43 -11.09
CA THR A 102 -5.28 -23.04 -12.28
C THR A 102 -4.63 -21.85 -12.98
N VAL A 103 -4.20 -20.83 -12.22
CA VAL A 103 -3.54 -19.65 -12.79
C VAL A 103 -2.16 -20.03 -13.32
N LEU A 104 -1.42 -20.85 -12.56
CA LEU A 104 -0.09 -21.32 -12.95
C LEU A 104 -0.15 -22.16 -14.23
N CYS A 105 -1.11 -23.07 -14.34
CA CYS A 105 -1.34 -23.89 -15.53
C CYS A 105 -1.66 -23.02 -16.76
N LEU A 106 -2.59 -22.07 -16.62
CA LEU A 106 -2.98 -21.19 -17.73
C LEU A 106 -1.86 -20.24 -18.16
N LYS A 107 -0.99 -19.82 -17.24
CA LYS A 107 0.12 -18.90 -17.54
C LYS A 107 1.39 -19.61 -18.02
N THR A 108 1.76 -20.69 -17.37
CA THR A 108 3.11 -21.28 -17.49
C THR A 108 3.09 -22.59 -18.27
N TRP A 109 2.02 -23.37 -18.18
CA TRP A 109 1.96 -24.70 -18.78
C TRP A 109 1.14 -24.74 -20.08
N THR A 110 0.40 -23.68 -20.37
CA THR A 110 -0.41 -23.56 -21.59
C THR A 110 0.12 -22.43 -22.44
N ASP A 111 0.40 -22.71 -23.72
CA ASP A 111 0.80 -21.66 -24.64
C ASP A 111 -0.36 -20.66 -24.83
N PRO A 112 -0.12 -19.34 -24.80
CA PRO A 112 -1.16 -18.34 -24.96
C PRO A 112 -1.96 -18.45 -26.28
N GLU A 113 -1.33 -19.01 -27.32
CA GLU A 113 -1.95 -19.24 -28.64
C GLU A 113 -2.98 -20.39 -28.63
N ASN A 114 -2.84 -21.32 -27.68
CA ASN A 114 -3.74 -22.46 -27.52
C ASN A 114 -4.97 -22.13 -26.66
N LEU A 115 -4.95 -20.99 -25.95
CA LEU A 115 -6.06 -20.50 -25.16
C LEU A 115 -7.13 -19.87 -26.05
N SER A 116 -8.40 -19.99 -25.66
CA SER A 116 -9.45 -19.24 -26.31
C SER A 116 -9.17 -17.72 -26.21
N GLY A 117 -9.50 -16.97 -27.27
CA GLY A 117 -9.30 -15.52 -27.26
C GLY A 117 -10.08 -14.78 -26.15
N LYS A 118 -11.07 -15.42 -25.52
CA LYS A 118 -11.74 -14.92 -24.33
C LYS A 118 -10.89 -15.16 -23.07
N CYS A 119 -10.38 -16.39 -22.90
CA CYS A 119 -9.51 -16.73 -21.78
C CYS A 119 -8.22 -15.90 -21.77
N ALA A 120 -7.52 -15.79 -22.91
CA ALA A 120 -6.29 -15.03 -23.02
C ALA A 120 -6.46 -13.55 -22.62
N LYS A 121 -7.57 -12.92 -23.03
CA LYS A 121 -7.91 -11.54 -22.65
C LYS A 121 -8.18 -11.38 -21.16
N THR A 122 -8.90 -12.33 -20.56
CA THR A 122 -9.20 -12.29 -19.13
C THR A 122 -7.95 -12.60 -18.29
N LEU A 123 -7.10 -13.53 -18.73
CA LEU A 123 -5.85 -13.88 -18.07
C LEU A 123 -4.90 -12.68 -17.95
N LYS A 124 -4.75 -11.89 -19.03
CA LYS A 124 -3.92 -10.67 -19.04
C LYS A 124 -4.37 -9.62 -18.01
N TRP A 125 -5.65 -9.57 -17.68
CA TRP A 125 -6.19 -8.62 -16.71
C TRP A 125 -6.22 -9.17 -15.29
N ALA A 126 -6.66 -10.42 -15.11
CA ALA A 126 -6.86 -11.04 -13.79
C ALA A 126 -5.55 -11.42 -13.10
N ALA A 127 -4.49 -11.61 -13.89
CA ALA A 127 -3.17 -11.88 -13.37
C ALA A 127 -2.19 -11.05 -14.20
N PRO A 128 -2.00 -9.77 -13.87
CA PRO A 128 -0.95 -8.98 -14.51
C PRO A 128 0.38 -9.72 -14.34
N ASP A 129 1.20 -9.73 -15.39
CA ASP A 129 2.55 -10.25 -15.26
C ASP A 129 3.25 -9.37 -14.24
N SER A 130 3.82 -10.00 -13.20
CA SER A 130 4.35 -9.29 -12.04
C SER A 130 5.53 -8.41 -12.46
N ASP A 131 5.20 -7.18 -12.84
CA ASP A 131 5.92 -5.90 -12.83
C ASP A 131 7.40 -5.82 -13.29
N GLU A 132 8.01 -6.86 -13.86
CA GLU A 132 9.38 -6.76 -14.42
C GLU A 132 9.49 -6.99 -15.93
N ALA A 133 8.45 -7.48 -16.60
CA ALA A 133 8.51 -7.76 -18.05
C ALA A 133 7.81 -6.68 -18.92
N ASP A 134 6.81 -5.96 -18.38
CA ASP A 134 5.97 -5.07 -19.18
C ASP A 134 6.57 -3.65 -19.42
N GLU A 135 7.67 -3.27 -18.74
CA GLU A 135 8.37 -2.01 -19.06
C GLU A 135 9.27 -2.12 -20.30
N GLU A 136 9.75 -3.32 -20.66
CA GLU A 136 10.60 -3.50 -21.86
C GLU A 136 9.80 -3.85 -23.13
N GLU A 137 8.64 -4.54 -23.02
CA GLU A 137 7.90 -4.98 -24.21
C GLU A 137 6.88 -3.96 -24.77
N SER A 138 6.79 -2.75 -24.20
CA SER A 138 6.15 -1.60 -24.89
C SER A 138 7.16 -0.71 -25.63
N SER A 139 8.45 -1.08 -25.63
CA SER A 139 9.49 -0.46 -26.45
C SER A 139 9.60 -1.08 -27.85
N GLU A 140 8.91 -2.18 -28.13
CA GLU A 140 8.78 -2.65 -29.51
C GLU A 140 7.83 -1.68 -30.23
N GLY A 141 8.45 -0.76 -30.96
CA GLY A 141 7.84 0.48 -31.41
C GLY A 141 6.50 0.24 -32.11
N PRO A 142 5.48 1.11 -31.88
CA PRO A 142 4.22 1.05 -32.59
C PRO A 142 4.52 0.91 -34.08
N THR A 143 4.22 -0.26 -34.64
CA THR A 143 4.38 -0.54 -36.06
C THR A 143 3.74 0.61 -36.82
N ASP A 144 4.55 1.29 -37.63
CA ASP A 144 4.26 2.53 -38.36
C ASP A 144 3.23 2.35 -39.50
N GLU A 145 2.31 1.41 -39.33
CA GLU A 145 1.31 1.03 -40.33
C GLU A 145 0.15 2.04 -40.36
N LEU A 146 0.02 2.91 -39.34
CA LEU A 146 -1.04 3.92 -39.27
C LEU A 146 -0.63 5.31 -39.81
N GLY A 147 0.61 5.47 -40.31
CA GLY A 147 1.03 6.68 -41.02
C GLY A 147 0.84 8.01 -40.28
N MET A 148 0.86 7.99 -38.94
CA MET A 148 0.83 9.24 -38.15
C MET A 148 2.19 9.93 -38.25
N SER A 149 2.17 11.21 -38.59
CA SER A 149 3.41 12.00 -38.68
C SER A 149 4.12 12.05 -37.33
N ASP A 150 5.45 12.21 -37.32
CA ASP A 150 6.24 12.34 -36.07
C ASP A 150 5.71 13.45 -35.16
N LYS A 151 5.18 14.51 -35.76
CA LYS A 151 4.54 15.62 -35.05
C LYS A 151 3.28 15.20 -34.29
N ASP A 152 2.45 14.33 -34.87
CA ASP A 152 1.25 13.80 -34.21
C ASP A 152 1.62 12.87 -33.05
N ARG A 153 2.74 12.14 -33.16
CA ARG A 153 3.27 11.30 -32.09
C ARG A 153 3.74 12.14 -30.90
N GLU A 154 4.45 13.24 -31.15
CA GLU A 154 4.87 14.18 -30.12
C GLU A 154 3.67 14.85 -29.43
N GLU A 155 2.70 15.36 -30.20
CA GLU A 155 1.49 15.98 -29.65
C GLU A 155 0.68 14.99 -28.79
N LYS A 156 0.57 13.73 -29.25
CA LYS A 156 -0.09 12.66 -28.48
C LYS A 156 0.66 12.35 -27.18
N LYS A 157 2.00 12.29 -27.19
CA LYS A 157 2.83 12.08 -25.99
C LYS A 157 2.66 13.24 -25.00
N GLU A 158 2.69 14.49 -25.47
CA GLU A 158 2.45 15.66 -24.63
C GLU A 158 1.05 15.67 -24.03
N TRP A 159 0.04 15.32 -24.83
CA TRP A 159 -1.35 15.21 -24.37
C TRP A 159 -1.51 14.13 -23.30
N GLN A 160 -0.91 12.96 -23.50
CA GLN A 160 -0.90 11.87 -22.52
C GLN A 160 -0.18 12.29 -21.23
N ALA A 161 1.00 12.92 -21.34
CA ALA A 161 1.74 13.43 -20.20
C ALA A 161 0.93 14.47 -19.41
N LYS A 162 0.25 15.41 -20.09
CA LYS A 162 -0.62 16.41 -19.47
C LYS A 162 -1.80 15.77 -18.74
N ARG A 163 -2.44 14.75 -19.32
CA ARG A 163 -3.53 14.02 -18.64
C ARG A 163 -3.02 13.20 -17.46
N LYS A 164 -1.86 12.56 -17.58
CA LYS A 164 -1.22 11.80 -16.49
C LYS A 164 -0.90 12.73 -15.32
N LEU A 165 -0.30 13.89 -15.57
CA LEU A 165 -0.06 14.91 -14.55
C LEU A 165 -1.36 15.44 -13.91
N GLY A 166 -2.40 15.66 -14.71
CA GLY A 166 -3.71 16.06 -14.21
C GLY A 166 -4.35 15.03 -13.27
N ARG A 167 -4.25 13.73 -13.62
CA ARG A 167 -4.71 12.62 -12.76
C ARG A 167 -3.86 12.51 -11.50
N GLN A 168 -2.54 12.53 -11.63
CA GLN A 168 -1.62 12.44 -10.49
C GLN A 168 -1.85 13.57 -9.49
N GLY A 169 -1.99 14.81 -9.96
CA GLY A 169 -2.28 15.94 -9.09
C GLY A 169 -3.63 15.84 -8.36
N ALA A 170 -4.63 15.17 -8.94
CA ALA A 170 -5.90 14.89 -8.25
C ALA A 170 -5.73 13.82 -7.16
N ILE A 171 -4.98 12.76 -7.46
CA ILE A 171 -4.64 11.69 -6.50
C ILE A 171 -3.85 12.28 -5.32
N ASP A 172 -2.84 13.11 -5.58
CA ASP A 172 -2.03 13.71 -4.52
C ASP A 172 -2.85 14.64 -3.62
N ARG A 173 -3.83 15.38 -4.18
CA ARG A 173 -4.77 16.18 -3.38
C ARG A 173 -5.68 15.33 -2.50
N MET A 174 -6.11 14.15 -2.97
CA MET A 174 -6.91 13.23 -2.15
C MET A 174 -6.06 12.63 -1.02
N LYS A 175 -4.85 12.17 -1.32
CA LYS A 175 -3.91 11.64 -0.31
C LYS A 175 -3.57 12.66 0.76
N MET A 176 -3.36 13.92 0.39
CA MET A 176 -3.10 14.99 1.37
C MET A 176 -4.32 15.25 2.26
N LYS A 177 -5.54 15.28 1.70
CA LYS A 177 -6.78 15.44 2.49
C LYS A 177 -7.01 14.27 3.44
N GLU A 178 -6.76 13.04 3.02
CA GLU A 178 -6.85 11.85 3.87
C GLU A 178 -5.83 11.88 5.01
N ALA A 179 -4.60 12.31 4.73
CA ALA A 179 -3.57 12.47 5.74
C ALA A 179 -3.93 13.55 6.79
N ASP A 180 -4.52 14.67 6.35
CA ASP A 180 -4.98 15.73 7.25
C ASP A 180 -6.20 15.29 8.07
N ALA A 181 -7.17 14.60 7.45
CA ALA A 181 -8.32 14.04 8.14
C ALA A 181 -7.91 13.00 9.19
N LYS A 182 -6.92 12.16 8.88
CA LYS A 182 -6.37 11.17 9.82
C LYS A 182 -5.70 11.83 11.02
N LYS A 183 -4.86 12.86 10.78
CA LYS A 183 -4.20 13.62 11.87
C LYS A 183 -5.21 14.33 12.75
N GLU A 184 -6.26 14.91 12.17
CA GLU A 184 -7.32 15.56 12.93
C GLU A 184 -8.10 14.55 13.79
N LYS A 185 -8.43 13.38 13.22
CA LYS A 185 -9.06 12.29 13.98
C LYS A 185 -8.18 11.83 15.15
N GLU A 186 -6.89 11.57 14.91
CA GLU A 186 -5.94 11.19 15.97
C GLU A 186 -5.81 12.28 17.05
N ARG A 187 -5.88 13.56 16.68
CA ARG A 187 -5.87 14.70 17.63
C ARG A 187 -7.12 14.70 18.50
N VAL A 188 -8.30 14.58 17.89
CA VAL A 188 -9.58 14.54 18.60
C VAL A 188 -9.67 13.31 19.50
N ASP A 189 -9.27 12.14 19.02
CA ASP A 189 -9.25 10.90 19.80
C ASP A 189 -8.30 11.02 21.00
N LEU A 190 -7.13 11.65 20.84
CA LEU A 190 -6.21 11.89 21.95
C LEU A 190 -6.78 12.90 22.96
N GLU A 191 -7.50 13.94 22.52
CA GLU A 191 -8.18 14.89 23.40
C GLU A 191 -9.34 14.24 24.16
N ASN A 192 -10.11 13.36 23.51
CA ASN A 192 -11.17 12.58 24.16
C ASN A 192 -10.58 11.61 25.19
N PHE A 193 -9.50 10.91 24.83
CA PHE A 193 -8.79 10.02 25.75
C PHE A 193 -8.29 10.75 27.01
N LYS A 194 -7.76 11.97 26.86
CA LYS A 194 -7.35 12.82 27.99
C LYS A 194 -8.52 13.17 28.91
N LYS A 195 -9.72 13.38 28.37
CA LYS A 195 -10.92 13.74 29.14
C LYS A 195 -11.51 12.54 29.86
N GLU A 196 -11.58 11.39 29.19
CA GLU A 196 -12.20 10.18 29.74
C GLU A 196 -11.29 9.47 30.74
N ASN A 197 -9.97 9.43 30.49
CA ASN A 197 -9.01 8.64 31.29
C ASN A 197 -7.72 9.43 31.57
N PRO A 198 -7.76 10.45 32.46
CA PRO A 198 -6.60 11.29 32.74
C PRO A 198 -5.41 10.54 33.37
N GLU A 199 -5.67 9.53 34.20
CA GLU A 199 -4.61 8.71 34.82
C GLU A 199 -3.84 7.91 33.75
N ALA A 200 -4.55 7.21 32.86
CA ALA A 200 -3.94 6.45 31.77
C ALA A 200 -3.14 7.35 30.81
N TYR A 201 -3.62 8.58 30.54
CA TYR A 201 -2.85 9.54 29.75
C TYR A 201 -1.55 9.96 30.44
N SER A 202 -1.57 10.18 31.76
CA SER A 202 -0.36 10.53 32.51
C SER A 202 0.67 9.39 32.51
N GLU A 203 0.22 8.14 32.64
CA GLU A 203 1.08 6.97 32.57
C GLU A 203 1.69 6.79 31.17
N MET A 204 0.91 6.97 30.11
CA MET A 204 1.39 6.98 28.73
C MET A 204 2.48 8.04 28.52
N MET A 205 2.32 9.23 29.09
CA MET A 205 3.33 10.30 28.99
C MET A 205 4.63 9.95 29.74
N ARG A 206 4.52 9.31 30.93
CA ARG A 206 5.68 8.82 31.67
C ARG A 206 6.43 7.72 30.89
N GLN A 207 5.69 6.79 30.28
CA GLN A 207 6.28 5.74 29.46
C GLN A 207 7.02 6.32 28.23
N LYS A 208 6.42 7.29 27.53
CA LYS A 208 7.10 7.99 26.41
C LYS A 208 8.38 8.70 26.83
N GLU A 209 8.43 9.23 28.05
CA GLU A 209 9.64 9.86 28.59
C GLU A 209 10.73 8.84 28.92
N GLU A 210 10.36 7.71 29.54
CA GLU A 210 11.26 6.59 29.81
C GLU A 210 11.82 5.98 28.52
N ASP A 211 10.99 5.75 27.51
CA ASP A 211 11.39 5.26 26.20
C ASP A 211 12.36 6.24 25.52
N LYS A 212 12.08 7.54 25.60
CA LYS A 212 12.98 8.58 25.08
C LYS A 212 14.31 8.58 25.82
N ARG A 213 14.32 8.35 27.14
CA ARG A 213 15.54 8.22 27.94
C ARG A 213 16.35 6.99 27.52
N GLN A 214 15.69 5.84 27.38
CA GLN A 214 16.32 4.59 26.93
C GLN A 214 16.89 4.73 25.51
N ALA A 215 16.14 5.32 24.58
CA ALA A 215 16.58 5.56 23.21
C ALA A 215 17.80 6.51 23.17
N GLN A 216 17.83 7.55 24.01
CA GLN A 216 19.00 8.41 24.14
C GLN A 216 20.22 7.68 24.71
N GLU A 217 20.01 6.79 25.69
CA GLU A 217 21.07 5.97 26.25
C GLU A 217 21.61 4.96 25.24
N GLN A 218 20.74 4.26 24.51
CA GLN A 218 21.11 3.36 23.42
C GLN A 218 21.90 4.10 22.34
N LYS A 219 21.41 5.26 21.88
CA LYS A 219 22.13 6.11 20.93
C LYS A 219 23.48 6.57 21.45
N ARG A 220 23.62 6.78 22.76
CA ARG A 220 24.91 7.07 23.40
C ARG A 220 25.83 5.84 23.37
N ARG A 221 25.31 4.65 23.69
CA ARG A 221 26.06 3.38 23.63
C ARG A 221 26.53 3.07 22.21
N GLU A 222 25.66 3.22 21.21
CA GLU A 222 26.01 3.04 19.80
C GLU A 222 27.13 3.97 19.35
N ARG A 223 27.07 5.26 19.75
CA ARG A 223 28.16 6.21 19.46
C ARG A 223 29.49 5.79 20.08
N MET A 224 29.46 5.25 21.31
CA MET A 224 30.65 4.75 21.99
C MET A 224 31.21 3.50 21.29
N MET A 225 30.35 2.56 20.89
CA MET A 225 30.76 1.37 20.14
C MET A 225 31.30 1.71 18.76
N ALA A 226 30.65 2.62 18.03
CA ALA A 226 31.13 3.09 16.73
C ALA A 226 32.50 3.76 16.83
N ALA A 227 32.71 4.60 17.86
CA ALA A 227 34.01 5.21 18.11
C ALA A 227 35.09 4.18 18.50
N ALA A 228 34.74 3.13 19.25
CA ALA A 228 35.66 2.05 19.58
C ALA A 228 36.04 1.21 18.34
N ALA A 229 35.06 0.86 17.50
CA ALA A 229 35.29 0.15 16.25
C ALA A 229 36.17 0.95 15.27
N GLU A 230 35.99 2.28 15.22
CA GLU A 230 36.85 3.16 14.43
C GLU A 230 38.31 3.10 14.92
N ARG A 231 38.54 3.17 16.24
CA ARG A 231 39.89 3.03 16.82
C ARG A 231 40.52 1.68 16.49
N GLU A 232 39.76 0.59 16.59
CA GLU A 232 40.27 -0.75 16.23
C GLU A 232 40.63 -0.84 14.74
N LYS A 233 39.79 -0.29 13.86
CA LYS A 233 40.05 -0.23 12.42
C LYS A 233 41.34 0.54 12.11
N ARG A 234 41.59 1.64 12.81
CA ARG A 234 42.83 2.45 12.65
C ARG A 234 44.07 1.70 13.12
N LYS A 235 44.00 1.02 14.27
CA LYS A 235 45.08 0.15 14.76
C LYS A 235 45.42 -0.98 13.78
N LYS A 236 44.39 -1.62 13.21
CA LYS A 236 44.58 -2.66 12.18
C LYS A 236 45.18 -2.12 10.87
N ALA A 237 44.97 -0.84 10.57
CA ALA A 237 45.54 -0.20 9.39
C ALA A 237 47.00 0.27 9.58
N GLY A 238 47.60 0.09 10.76
CA GLY A 238 48.97 0.53 11.04
C GLY A 238 49.15 2.05 11.03
N MET A 239 48.07 2.81 11.22
CA MET A 239 48.15 4.26 11.42
C MET A 239 48.47 4.51 12.89
N ASP A 240 49.67 5.06 13.17
CA ASP A 240 50.08 5.44 14.52
C ASP A 240 49.10 6.46 15.12
N ASP A 241 48.81 6.29 16.42
CA ASP A 241 47.82 7.08 17.15
C ASP A 241 48.21 8.59 17.23
N ASP A 242 49.48 8.93 16.99
CA ASP A 242 50.01 10.30 17.03
C ASP A 242 49.65 11.15 15.79
N ASP A 243 49.35 10.53 14.63
CA ASP A 243 48.88 11.23 13.42
C ASP A 243 47.35 11.29 13.34
N ALA A 244 46.64 10.91 14.40
CA ALA A 244 45.20 10.92 14.41
C ALA A 244 44.66 12.37 14.42
N PRO A 245 43.90 12.81 13.40
CA PRO A 245 43.18 14.06 13.51
C PRO A 245 42.26 13.95 14.73
N PRO A 246 42.21 14.99 15.58
CA PRO A 246 41.47 14.94 16.84
C PRO A 246 40.06 14.46 16.55
N ALA A 247 39.63 13.41 17.25
CA ALA A 247 38.29 12.84 17.11
C ALA A 247 37.31 14.01 17.01
N PRO A 248 36.43 14.05 15.98
CA PRO A 248 35.59 15.21 15.73
C PRO A 248 34.82 15.49 17.01
N GLY A 249 35.29 16.50 17.75
CA GLY A 249 34.73 16.85 19.04
C GLY A 249 33.22 16.99 18.85
N PRO A 250 32.40 16.55 19.81
CA PRO A 250 30.95 16.48 19.65
C PRO A 250 30.53 17.78 19.01
N LYS A 251 30.17 17.75 17.70
CA LYS A 251 30.02 18.96 16.89
C LYS A 251 29.18 19.88 17.73
N LYS A 252 29.79 20.92 18.33
CA LYS A 252 29.10 21.81 19.27
C LYS A 252 27.88 22.22 18.49
N GLY A 253 26.72 21.67 18.88
CA GLY A 253 25.52 21.80 18.10
C GLY A 253 25.38 23.28 17.92
N LYS A 254 25.57 23.77 16.69
CA LYS A 254 25.33 25.17 16.39
C LYS A 254 23.87 25.33 16.81
N ARG A 255 23.66 25.96 17.97
CA ARG A 255 22.38 26.58 18.28
C ARG A 255 22.00 27.29 16.99
N PRO A 256 20.84 27.02 16.39
CA PRO A 256 20.48 27.62 15.12
C PRO A 256 20.44 29.14 15.34
N SER A 257 21.56 29.80 15.03
CA SER A 257 21.65 31.24 15.02
C SER A 257 21.06 31.67 13.69
N GLU A 258 19.86 32.22 13.75
CA GLU A 258 19.37 33.16 12.74
C GLU A 258 20.46 34.19 12.47
N GLN A 259 21.14 34.09 11.33
CA GLN A 259 21.52 35.24 10.49
C GLN A 259 22.38 34.75 9.31
N GLY A 260 22.07 35.31 8.14
CA GLY A 260 22.38 34.73 6.83
C GLY A 260 23.85 34.77 6.39
N LYS A 261 24.17 33.89 5.43
CA LYS A 261 24.76 34.31 4.15
C LYS A 261 24.59 33.26 3.06
N LYS A 262 24.42 33.80 1.87
CA LYS A 262 24.17 33.21 0.55
C LYS A 262 25.13 32.07 0.19
N GLY A 263 24.59 31.07 -0.51
CA GLY A 263 25.23 30.56 -1.73
C GLY A 263 26.15 29.35 -1.63
N SER A 264 25.68 28.23 -1.08
CA SER A 264 25.94 26.93 -1.74
C SER A 264 24.86 25.91 -1.35
N LYS A 265 24.39 25.18 -2.36
CA LYS A 265 23.34 24.16 -2.40
C LYS A 265 22.98 23.55 -1.03
N SER A 266 22.00 24.15 -0.34
CA SER A 266 21.35 23.58 0.84
C SER A 266 19.85 23.85 0.78
N LYS A 267 19.06 22.83 1.10
CA LYS A 267 17.60 22.81 1.01
C LYS A 267 17.01 23.97 1.83
N SER A 268 16.47 24.95 1.11
CA SER A 268 16.10 26.26 1.66
C SER A 268 14.78 26.18 2.42
N TYR A 269 14.85 26.20 3.75
CA TYR A 269 13.71 26.36 4.66
C TYR A 269 12.89 27.64 4.37
N PHE A 270 13.52 28.65 3.74
CA PHE A 270 12.83 29.86 3.29
C PHE A 270 11.84 29.61 2.14
N SER A 271 12.03 28.58 1.31
CA SER A 271 11.04 28.21 0.28
C SER A 271 9.72 27.76 0.91
N GLY A 272 9.77 27.13 2.09
CA GLY A 272 8.57 26.74 2.82
C GLY A 272 7.82 27.94 3.39
N ILE A 273 8.55 28.91 3.97
CA ILE A 273 7.94 30.11 4.56
C ILE A 273 7.31 31.00 3.49
N PHE A 274 7.99 31.23 2.36
CA PHE A 274 7.39 31.98 1.23
C PHE A 274 6.20 31.24 0.62
N GLY A 275 6.24 29.89 0.58
CA GLY A 275 5.09 29.09 0.16
C GLY A 275 3.87 29.27 1.08
N ILE A 276 4.07 29.23 2.39
CA ILE A 276 2.99 29.43 3.37
C ILE A 276 2.45 30.86 3.33
N LEU A 277 3.32 31.87 3.20
CA LEU A 277 2.91 33.26 3.16
C LEU A 277 2.15 33.59 1.85
N PHE A 278 2.56 33.00 0.72
CA PHE A 278 1.82 33.09 -0.54
C PHE A 278 0.46 32.39 -0.46
N LEU A 279 0.37 31.23 0.20
CA LEU A 279 -0.89 30.54 0.47
C LEU A 279 -1.83 31.37 1.34
N LEU A 280 -1.32 32.02 2.39
CA LEU A 280 -2.11 32.90 3.25
C LEU A 280 -2.60 34.15 2.51
N VAL A 281 -1.81 34.70 1.59
CA VAL A 281 -2.24 35.83 0.73
C VAL A 281 -3.30 35.38 -0.28
N LEU A 282 -3.20 34.18 -0.86
CA LEU A 282 -4.22 33.67 -1.79
C LEU A 282 -5.54 33.33 -1.08
N VAL A 283 -5.47 32.69 0.08
CA VAL A 283 -6.67 32.35 0.87
C VAL A 283 -7.30 33.59 1.48
N GLY A 284 -6.50 34.48 2.08
CA GLY A 284 -6.95 35.74 2.64
C GLY A 284 -7.48 36.70 1.56
N GLY A 285 -6.79 36.80 0.42
CA GLY A 285 -7.21 37.60 -0.72
C GLY A 285 -8.48 37.07 -1.37
N GLY A 286 -8.62 35.75 -1.53
CA GLY A 286 -9.84 35.12 -2.04
C GLY A 286 -11.03 35.32 -1.10
N TYR A 287 -10.82 35.20 0.22
CA TYR A 287 -11.86 35.48 1.21
C TYR A 287 -12.26 36.96 1.22
N TYR A 288 -11.29 37.87 1.14
CA TYR A 288 -11.56 39.30 1.04
C TYR A 288 -12.31 39.65 -0.25
N PHE A 289 -11.92 39.08 -1.39
CA PHE A 289 -12.60 39.33 -2.68
C PHE A 289 -14.01 38.75 -2.70
N PHE A 290 -14.22 37.55 -2.14
CA PHE A 290 -15.54 36.92 -2.06
C PHE A 290 -16.48 37.67 -1.10
N THR A 291 -15.96 38.16 0.02
CA THR A 291 -16.78 38.94 0.98
C THR A 291 -17.04 40.37 0.51
N THR A 292 -16.13 41.00 -0.22
CA THR A 292 -16.30 42.38 -0.74
C THR A 292 -17.09 42.45 -2.05
N MET A 293 -17.02 41.43 -2.93
CA MET A 293 -17.80 41.40 -4.18
C MET A 293 -19.08 40.55 -4.10
N GLY A 294 -19.23 39.66 -3.12
CA GLY A 294 -20.42 38.82 -2.94
C GLY A 294 -21.66 39.55 -2.39
N GLY A 295 -21.57 40.85 -2.10
CA GLY A 295 -22.65 41.68 -1.56
C GLY A 295 -23.63 42.25 -2.60
N ALA A 296 -23.58 41.81 -3.87
CA ALA A 296 -24.54 42.23 -4.88
C ALA A 296 -25.87 41.47 -4.73
N LYS A 297 -26.77 42.02 -3.90
CA LYS A 297 -28.18 41.64 -3.75
C LYS A 297 -28.85 41.40 -5.12
N SER A 298 -29.17 40.15 -5.44
CA SER A 298 -30.19 39.82 -6.45
C SER A 298 -31.58 40.03 -5.83
N GLY A 299 -32.04 41.28 -5.84
CA GLY A 299 -33.43 41.63 -5.53
C GLY A 299 -34.37 41.07 -6.59
N ARG A 300 -34.99 39.92 -6.31
CA ARG A 300 -36.06 39.36 -7.16
C ARG A 300 -37.41 39.94 -6.72
N GLY A 301 -37.73 41.10 -7.30
CA GLY A 301 -39.02 41.76 -7.17
C GLY A 301 -40.10 41.09 -8.04
N GLY A 302 -41.25 40.84 -7.42
CA GLY A 302 -42.59 41.32 -7.81
C GLY A 302 -43.16 41.08 -9.22
N GLY A 303 -44.36 40.48 -9.22
CA GLY A 303 -45.46 40.77 -10.16
C GLY A 303 -45.56 39.82 -11.37
N ARG A 304 -46.72 39.59 -12.00
CA ARG A 304 -48.10 40.12 -11.87
C ARG A 304 -48.94 39.40 -12.94
N GLY A 305 -50.20 39.07 -12.65
CA GLY A 305 -51.28 38.86 -13.64
C GLY A 305 -51.30 37.49 -14.33
N GLY A 306 -52.41 36.77 -14.47
CA GLY A 306 -53.81 37.20 -14.58
C GLY A 306 -54.27 37.00 -16.02
N GLY A 307 -55.15 36.02 -16.28
CA GLY A 307 -55.64 35.78 -17.65
C GLY A 307 -56.59 34.60 -17.81
N LYS A 308 -57.80 34.69 -17.24
CA LYS A 308 -58.97 33.93 -17.70
C LYS A 308 -59.26 34.27 -19.17
N LYS A 309 -59.49 33.27 -20.03
CA LYS A 309 -60.41 33.40 -21.17
C LYS A 309 -61.28 32.15 -21.32
N LYS A 310 -62.58 32.36 -21.13
CA LYS A 310 -63.69 31.56 -21.66
C LYS A 310 -63.80 31.77 -23.17
N HIS A 311 -64.39 30.79 -23.84
CA HIS A 311 -65.31 30.82 -25.01
C HIS A 311 -65.06 29.51 -25.78
N ARG A 312 -66.04 28.79 -26.32
CA ARG A 312 -67.50 28.76 -26.25
C ARG A 312 -67.86 27.41 -26.86
#